data_AF-A0A2W1JS94-F1
#
_entry.id   AF-A0A2W1JS94-F1
#
_cell.length_a   1.000
_cell.length_b   1.000
_cell.length_c   1.000
_cell.angle_alpha   90.00
_cell.angle_beta   90.00
_cell.angle_gamma   90.00
#
_symmetry.space_group_name_H-M   'P 1'
#
loop_
_entity.id
_entity.type
_entity.pdbx_description
1 polymer ?
#
loop_
_entity_poly.entity_id
_entity_poly.type
_entity_poly.pdbx_seq_one_letter_code
_entity_poly.pdbx_strand_id
1 'polypeptide(L)'
;MTKTTKQNCIKKYAEYCDKAQYDEASFLEKLKLKFHLFFCKDCQTYVKRNTQLSQLFTQAKLNFLHPEEKMAIHSKMQNSISSETNTFEA
;
A
#
# COMPACT_ATOMS: atom_id res chain seq x y z
N MET A 1 -31.03 10.76 -1.79
CA MET A 1 -29.78 11.22 -2.44
C MET A 1 -29.55 10.38 -3.69
N THR A 2 -29.29 11.01 -4.84
CA THR A 2 -29.13 10.33 -6.14
C THR A 2 -27.82 9.52 -6.18
N LYS A 3 -27.81 8.38 -6.92
CA LYS A 3 -26.66 7.45 -7.01
C LYS A 3 -25.33 8.14 -7.36
N THR A 4 -25.37 9.21 -8.16
CA THR A 4 -24.21 9.95 -8.66
C THR A 4 -23.51 10.77 -7.57
N THR A 5 -24.24 11.37 -6.62
CA THR A 5 -23.66 12.18 -5.54
C THR A 5 -22.91 11.31 -4.52
N LYS A 6 -23.39 10.08 -4.29
CA LYS A 6 -22.79 9.11 -3.38
C LYS A 6 -21.44 8.58 -3.89
N GLN A 7 -21.31 8.33 -5.21
CA GLN A 7 -20.06 7.89 -5.83
C GLN A 7 -18.97 8.97 -5.76
N ASN A 8 -19.33 10.24 -5.97
CA ASN A 8 -18.39 11.36 -5.93
C ASN A 8 -17.88 11.63 -4.51
N CYS A 9 -18.69 11.37 -3.49
CA CYS A 9 -18.30 11.46 -2.09
C CYS A 9 -17.19 10.45 -1.76
N ILE A 10 -17.38 9.18 -2.11
CA ILE A 10 -16.39 8.12 -1.87
C ILE A 10 -15.08 8.44 -2.61
N LYS A 11 -15.14 8.81 -3.90
CA LYS A 11 -13.95 9.17 -4.69
C LYS A 11 -13.15 10.32 -4.06
N LYS A 12 -13.83 11.37 -3.61
CA LYS A 12 -13.17 12.53 -3.00
C LYS A 12 -12.46 12.17 -1.69
N TYR A 13 -13.07 11.32 -0.86
CA TYR A 13 -12.48 10.92 0.41
C TYR A 13 -11.48 9.78 0.31
N ALA A 14 -11.49 9.02 -0.80
CA ALA A 14 -10.47 8.01 -1.08
C ALA A 14 -9.06 8.61 -1.09
N GLU A 15 -8.86 9.77 -1.74
CA GLU A 15 -7.56 10.46 -1.78
C GLU A 15 -7.04 10.82 -0.37
N TYR A 16 -7.92 11.29 0.53
CA TYR A 16 -7.55 11.58 1.91
C TYR A 16 -7.24 10.31 2.72
N CYS A 17 -7.90 9.19 2.40
CA CYS A 17 -7.63 7.91 3.03
C CYS A 17 -6.29 7.35 2.58
N ASP A 18 -5.97 7.46 1.29
CA ASP A 18 -4.71 7.01 0.72
C ASP A 18 -3.56 7.82 1.35
N LYS A 19 -3.67 9.15 1.38
CA LYS A 19 -2.71 10.01 2.09
C LYS A 19 -2.57 9.63 3.57
N ALA A 20 -3.67 9.31 4.25
CA ALA A 20 -3.61 8.91 5.65
C ALA A 20 -2.96 7.53 5.86
N GLN A 21 -3.10 6.61 4.90
CA GLN A 21 -2.53 5.27 4.93
C GLN A 21 -1.01 5.25 4.71
N TYR A 22 -0.49 6.20 3.94
CA TYR A 22 0.95 6.35 3.67
C TYR A 22 1.62 7.43 4.52
N ASP A 23 0.94 7.90 5.58
CA ASP A 23 1.41 8.99 6.47
C ASP A 23 1.73 10.32 5.77
N GLU A 24 1.13 10.54 4.61
CA GLU A 24 1.21 11.77 3.82
C GLU A 24 0.09 12.77 4.19
N ALA A 25 -0.93 12.35 4.94
CA ALA A 25 -2.03 13.23 5.32
C ALA A 25 -1.65 14.20 6.44
N SER A 26 -1.94 15.48 6.21
CA SER A 26 -1.82 16.53 7.21
C SER A 26 -2.81 16.32 8.36
N PHE A 27 -2.49 16.83 9.55
CA PHE A 27 -3.36 16.72 10.74
C PHE A 27 -4.80 17.21 10.49
N LEU A 28 -4.95 18.33 9.78
CA LEU A 28 -6.26 18.90 9.42
C LEU A 28 -7.06 17.99 8.48
N GLU A 29 -6.40 17.28 7.57
CA GLU A 29 -7.04 16.35 6.65
C GLU A 29 -7.52 15.10 7.40
N LYS A 30 -6.70 14.58 8.32
CA LYS A 30 -7.08 13.48 9.22
C LYS A 30 -8.32 13.85 10.07
N LEU A 31 -8.40 15.08 10.57
CA LEU A 31 -9.56 15.56 11.35
C LEU A 31 -10.83 15.71 10.49
N LYS A 32 -10.71 16.31 9.28
CA LYS A 32 -11.83 16.44 8.33
C LYS A 32 -12.37 15.08 7.91
N LEU A 33 -11.49 14.11 7.67
CA LEU A 33 -11.87 12.73 7.34
C LEU A 33 -12.65 12.10 8.50
N LYS A 34 -12.15 12.19 9.74
CA LYS A 34 -12.86 11.67 10.93
C LYS A 34 -14.27 12.26 11.07
N PHE A 35 -14.41 13.57 10.91
CA PHE A 35 -15.72 14.23 10.95
C PHE A 35 -16.64 13.73 9.84
N HIS A 36 -16.14 13.58 8.62
CA HIS A 36 -16.94 13.08 7.50
C HIS A 36 -17.43 11.64 7.71
N LEU A 37 -16.56 10.76 8.21
CA LEU A 37 -16.89 9.35 8.47
C LEU A 37 -17.95 9.19 9.57
N PHE A 38 -18.10 10.18 10.46
CA PHE A 38 -19.16 10.20 11.46
C PHE A 38 -20.56 10.34 10.85
N PHE A 39 -20.68 11.12 9.77
CA PHE A 39 -21.98 11.39 9.12
C PHE A 39 -22.24 10.56 7.85
N CYS A 40 -21.20 10.03 7.21
CA CYS A 40 -21.32 9.26 5.97
C CYS A 40 -21.01 7.77 6.19
N LYS A 41 -22.07 6.95 6.33
CA LYS A 41 -21.95 5.48 6.50
C LYS A 41 -21.28 4.78 5.32
N ASP A 42 -21.43 5.33 4.11
CA ASP A 42 -20.84 4.74 2.90
C ASP A 42 -19.33 4.91 2.86
N CYS A 43 -18.85 6.13 3.14
CA CYS A 43 -17.42 6.39 3.31
C CYS A 43 -16.86 5.64 4.52
N GLN A 44 -17.61 5.53 5.61
CA GLN A 44 -17.22 4.68 6.76
C GLN A 44 -17.01 3.22 6.36
N THR A 45 -17.90 2.68 5.53
CA THR A 45 -17.79 1.30 5.02
C THR A 45 -16.57 1.14 4.11
N TYR A 46 -16.32 2.10 3.22
CA TYR A 46 -15.13 2.11 2.36
C TYR A 46 -13.84 2.10 3.18
N VAL A 47 -13.71 3.04 4.13
CA VAL A 47 -12.53 3.14 5.00
C VAL A 47 -12.35 1.87 5.82
N LYS A 48 -13.42 1.33 6.39
CA LYS A 48 -13.37 0.08 7.17
C LYS A 48 -12.81 -1.08 6.35
N ARG A 49 -13.23 -1.24 5.09
CA ARG A 49 -12.72 -2.31 4.21
C ARG A 49 -11.24 -2.13 3.90
N ASN A 50 -10.78 -0.91 3.62
CA ASN A 50 -9.36 -0.64 3.37
C ASN A 50 -8.51 -0.88 4.61
N THR A 51 -8.98 -0.46 5.79
CA THR A 51 -8.28 -0.76 7.06
C THR A 51 -8.21 -2.26 7.33
N GLN A 52 -9.29 -3.00 7.08
CA GLN A 52 -9.31 -4.46 7.22
C GLN A 52 -8.31 -5.14 6.30
N LEU A 53 -8.21 -4.69 5.04
CA LEU A 53 -7.22 -5.20 4.10
C LEU A 53 -5.80 -5.01 4.65
N SER A 54 -5.44 -3.80 5.06
CA SER A 54 -4.12 -3.52 5.64
C SER A 54 -3.84 -4.37 6.89
N GLN A 55 -4.83 -4.55 7.76
CA GLN A 55 -4.71 -5.40 8.94
C GLN A 55 -4.46 -6.87 8.56
N LEU A 56 -5.15 -7.39 7.55
CA LEU A 56 -4.92 -8.76 7.07
C LEU A 56 -3.50 -8.93 6.54
N PHE A 57 -2.97 -7.95 5.81
CA PHE A 57 -1.57 -7.97 5.37
C PHE A 57 -0.59 -7.98 6.55
N THR A 58 -0.84 -7.19 7.60
CA THR A 58 -0.03 -7.20 8.83
C THR A 58 -0.15 -8.52 9.60
N GLN A 59 -1.35 -9.10 9.67
CA GLN A 59 -1.62 -10.35 10.39
C GLN A 59 -1.11 -11.59 9.66
N ALA A 60 -1.09 -11.57 8.33
CA ALA A 60 -0.61 -12.66 7.49
C ALA A 60 0.90 -12.93 7.66
N LYS A 61 1.62 -12.09 8.45
CA LYS A 61 3.06 -12.21 8.72
C LYS A 61 3.84 -12.54 7.44
N LEU A 62 3.51 -11.83 6.36
CA LEU A 62 4.16 -12.05 5.09
C LEU A 62 5.65 -11.78 5.27
N ASN A 63 6.47 -12.78 4.95
CA ASN A 63 7.91 -12.62 4.90
C ASN A 63 8.22 -11.86 3.62
N PHE A 64 8.44 -10.55 3.75
CA PHE A 64 8.90 -9.73 2.64
C PHE A 64 10.40 -9.96 2.45
N LEU A 65 10.83 -10.06 1.20
CA LEU A 65 12.24 -10.14 0.86
C LEU A 65 12.93 -8.86 1.34
N HIS A 66 13.86 -8.98 2.27
CA HIS A 66 14.60 -7.83 2.76
C HIS A 66 15.49 -7.27 1.64
N PRO A 67 15.75 -5.94 1.58
CA PRO A 67 16.63 -5.38 0.56
C PRO A 67 18.00 -6.07 0.49
N GLU A 68 18.52 -6.49 1.64
CA GLU A 68 19.77 -7.24 1.77
C GLU A 68 19.71 -8.62 1.12
N GLU A 69 18.60 -9.36 1.33
CA GLU A 69 18.38 -10.66 0.71
C GLU A 69 18.25 -10.53 -0.81
N LYS A 70 17.58 -9.47 -1.27
CA LYS A 70 17.49 -9.15 -2.70
C LYS A 70 18.87 -8.86 -3.29
N MET A 71 19.69 -8.05 -2.63
CA MET A 71 21.06 -7.76 -3.07
C MET A 71 21.92 -9.03 -3.11
N ALA A 72 21.79 -9.91 -2.11
CA ALA A 72 22.50 -11.17 -2.06
C ALA A 72 22.12 -12.10 -3.23
N ILE A 73 20.84 -12.16 -3.62
CA ILE A 73 20.37 -12.91 -4.79
C ILE A 73 21.00 -12.34 -6.07
N HIS A 74 20.96 -11.01 -6.26
CA HIS A 74 21.56 -10.36 -7.43
C HIS A 74 23.07 -10.60 -7.53
N SER A 75 23.80 -10.48 -6.42
CA SER A 75 25.24 -10.72 -6.40
C SER A 75 25.58 -12.18 -6.71
N LYS A 76 24.86 -13.14 -6.11
CA LYS A 76 25.05 -14.57 -6.42
C LYS A 76 24.78 -14.87 -7.88
N MET A 77 23.69 -14.31 -8.43
CA MET A 77 23.30 -14.49 -9.83
C MET A 77 24.35 -13.92 -10.79
N GLN A 78 24.90 -12.73 -10.50
CA GLN A 78 25.96 -12.10 -11.29
C GLN A 78 27.26 -12.92 -11.23
N ASN A 79 27.64 -13.41 -10.05
CA ASN A 79 28.85 -14.22 -9.89
C ASN A 79 28.76 -15.56 -10.65
N SER A 80 27.59 -16.21 -10.67
CA SER A 80 27.38 -17.43 -11.47
C SER A 80 27.49 -17.16 -12.98
N ILE A 81 26.99 -16.00 -13.45
CA ILE A 81 27.12 -15.58 -14.85
C ILE A 81 28.59 -15.32 -15.20
N SER A 82 29.34 -14.64 -14.32
CA SER A 82 30.77 -14.37 -14.52
C SER A 82 31.65 -15.62 -14.45
N SER A 83 31.25 -16.65 -13.70
CA SER A 83 31.96 -17.94 -13.68
C SER A 83 31.74 -18.75 -14.95
N GLU A 84 30.56 -18.66 -15.57
CA GLU A 84 30.29 -19.33 -16.85
C GLU A 84 31.02 -18.66 -18.02
N THR A 85 31.14 -17.32 -18.04
CA THR A 85 31.88 -16.60 -19.10
C THR A 85 33.37 -16.90 -19.14
N ASN A 86 34.00 -17.24 -18.00
CA ASN A 86 35.42 -17.62 -17.95
C ASN A 86 35.70 -19.06 -18.42
N THR A 87 34.67 -19.89 -18.62
CA THR A 87 34.83 -21.27 -19.10
C THR A 87 34.73 -21.43 -20.62
N PHE A 88 34.42 -20.35 -21.35
CA PHE A 88 34.28 -20.36 -22.81
C PHE A 88 35.47 -19.71 -23.56
N GLU A 89 36.44 -19.14 -22.83
CA GLU A 89 37.65 -18.52 -23.40
C GLU A 89 38.95 -19.32 -23.12
N ALA A 90 38.87 -20.55 -22.62
CA ALA A 90 40.02 -21.44 -22.36
C ALA A 90 40.11 -22.60 -23.35
#